data_AF-A0AAU9PNR2-F1
#
_entry.id   AF-A0AAU9PNR2-F1
#
_cell.length_a   1.000
_cell.length_b   1.000
_cell.length_c   1.000
_cell.angle_alpha   90.00
_cell.angle_beta   90.00
_cell.angle_gamma   90.00
#
_symmetry.space_group_name_H-M   'P 1'
#
loop_
_entity.id
_entity.type
_entity.pdbx_description
1 polymer ?
#
loop_
_entity_poly.entity_id
_entity_poly.type
_entity_poly.pdbx_seq_one_letter_code
_entity_poly.pdbx_strand_id
1 'polypeptide(L)'
;MENKIMDKLAVKTEKVKDLSIHLENANKKLDALKSENVVIKSCIADVNLFLQNLVETRDSLLTVSVRQHLADKLKPVFSLMNHIKGVSESGSLPKQGGEAKKPSTEELNKLAANSGEYEHKTQLKSQDPKGNEASGSKGKGKLIDDDEEEEELSEGAKLKRKKRDKELDEAQWVAKESEALEREAREAQVTLKTQKALFPSLFLLGFMYSNIPMVHIQP
;
A
#
# COMPACT_ATOMS: atom_id res chain seq x y z
N MET A 1 43.87 -18.92 -26.96
CA MET A 1 43.13 -18.16 -25.91
C MET A 1 41.76 -17.70 -26.42
N GLU A 2 41.63 -17.40 -27.72
CA GLU A 2 40.38 -16.95 -28.37
C GLU A 2 39.19 -17.90 -28.23
N ASN A 3 39.35 -19.22 -28.41
CA ASN A 3 38.23 -20.17 -28.30
C ASN A 3 37.52 -20.11 -26.94
N LYS A 4 38.27 -19.97 -25.84
CA LYS A 4 37.72 -19.85 -24.48
C LYS A 4 36.88 -18.57 -24.28
N ILE A 5 37.21 -17.50 -25.00
CA ILE A 5 36.46 -16.23 -24.96
C ILE A 5 35.14 -16.42 -25.71
N MET A 6 35.17 -17.05 -26.88
CA MET A 6 33.99 -17.32 -27.70
C MET A 6 32.98 -18.21 -26.97
N ASP A 7 33.44 -19.30 -26.35
CA ASP A 7 32.58 -20.20 -25.57
C ASP A 7 31.90 -19.47 -24.40
N LYS A 8 32.66 -18.63 -23.67
CA LYS A 8 32.12 -17.86 -22.56
C LYS A 8 31.09 -16.82 -23.01
N LEU A 9 31.29 -16.25 -24.20
CA LEU A 9 30.32 -15.32 -24.81
C LEU A 9 29.04 -16.05 -25.22
N ALA A 10 29.16 -17.24 -25.80
CA ALA A 10 28.02 -18.08 -26.17
C ALA A 10 27.15 -18.42 -24.94
N VAL A 11 27.77 -18.91 -23.86
CA VAL A 11 27.07 -19.22 -22.60
C VAL A 11 26.38 -18.00 -22.00
N LYS A 12 27.04 -16.82 -22.02
CA LYS A 12 26.42 -15.58 -21.55
C LYS A 12 25.24 -15.17 -22.42
N THR A 13 25.35 -15.35 -23.73
CA THR A 13 24.30 -15.00 -24.70
C THR A 13 23.07 -15.89 -24.50
N GLU A 14 23.26 -17.19 -24.31
CA GLU A 14 22.20 -18.13 -23.99
C GLU A 14 21.50 -17.75 -22.67
N LYS A 15 22.27 -17.48 -21.62
CA LYS A 15 21.71 -17.03 -20.33
C LYS A 15 20.90 -15.74 -20.44
N VAL A 16 21.34 -14.78 -21.26
CA VAL A 16 20.58 -13.53 -21.50
C VAL A 16 19.27 -13.83 -22.23
N LYS A 17 19.28 -14.73 -23.22
CA LYS A 17 18.05 -15.16 -23.92
C LYS A 17 17.07 -15.82 -22.96
N ASP A 18 17.53 -16.72 -22.11
CA ASP A 18 16.68 -17.39 -21.11
C ASP A 18 16.04 -16.41 -20.13
N LEU A 19 16.83 -15.46 -19.62
CA LEU A 19 16.33 -14.41 -18.74
C LEU A 19 15.31 -13.50 -19.45
N SER A 20 15.53 -13.19 -20.73
CA SER A 20 14.60 -12.40 -21.53
C SER A 20 13.25 -13.11 -21.68
N ILE A 21 13.26 -14.42 -21.99
CA ILE A 21 12.03 -15.23 -22.10
C ILE A 21 11.30 -15.30 -20.75
N HIS A 22 12.05 -15.49 -19.66
CA HIS A 22 11.48 -15.55 -18.32
C HIS A 22 10.82 -14.21 -17.92
N LEU A 23 11.46 -13.08 -18.23
CA LEU A 23 10.95 -11.74 -17.99
C LEU A 23 9.66 -11.49 -18.78
N GLU A 24 9.63 -11.85 -20.06
CA GLU A 24 8.43 -11.70 -20.89
C GLU A 24 7.25 -12.51 -20.34
N ASN A 25 7.51 -13.76 -19.92
CA ASN A 25 6.49 -14.61 -19.31
C ASN A 25 5.98 -14.07 -17.96
N ALA A 26 6.89 -13.55 -17.11
CA ALA A 26 6.52 -12.93 -15.85
C ALA A 26 5.63 -11.70 -16.07
N ASN A 27 5.95 -10.86 -17.07
CA ASN A 27 5.12 -9.70 -17.43
C ASN A 27 3.73 -10.12 -17.91
N LYS A 28 3.61 -11.15 -18.75
CA LYS A 28 2.30 -11.68 -19.19
C LYS A 28 1.44 -12.14 -18.01
N LYS A 29 2.04 -12.85 -17.03
CA LYS A 29 1.33 -13.27 -15.80
C LYS A 29 0.91 -12.07 -14.95
N LEU A 30 1.77 -11.07 -14.84
CA LEU A 30 1.48 -9.85 -14.09
C LEU A 30 0.31 -9.08 -14.70
N ASP A 31 0.24 -8.98 -16.02
CA ASP A 31 -0.88 -8.32 -16.71
C ASP A 31 -2.19 -9.12 -16.59
N ALA A 32 -2.14 -10.45 -16.64
CA ALA A 32 -3.29 -11.31 -16.35
C ALA A 32 -3.80 -11.12 -14.91
N LEU A 33 -2.92 -11.09 -13.92
CA LEU A 33 -3.31 -10.84 -12.53
C LEU A 33 -3.89 -9.44 -12.33
N LYS A 34 -3.37 -8.42 -13.04
CA LYS A 34 -3.94 -7.07 -13.01
C LYS A 34 -5.36 -7.04 -13.55
N SER A 35 -5.63 -7.73 -14.67
CA SER A 35 -6.98 -7.77 -15.25
C SER A 35 -7.97 -8.53 -14.35
N GLU A 36 -7.56 -9.66 -13.76
CA GLU A 36 -8.36 -10.39 -12.77
C GLU A 36 -8.68 -9.51 -11.54
N ASN A 37 -7.72 -8.72 -11.06
CA ASN A 37 -7.93 -7.80 -9.94
C ASN A 37 -9.01 -6.75 -10.25
N VAL A 38 -9.05 -6.25 -11.49
CA VAL A 38 -10.10 -5.30 -11.93
C VAL A 38 -11.48 -5.97 -11.89
N VAL A 39 -11.60 -7.22 -12.36
CA VAL A 39 -12.86 -7.97 -12.31
C VAL A 39 -13.31 -8.19 -10.86
N ILE A 40 -12.41 -8.62 -9.99
CA ILE A 40 -12.71 -8.83 -8.56
C ILE A 40 -13.19 -7.52 -7.91
N LYS A 41 -12.54 -6.39 -8.19
CA LYS A 41 -12.96 -5.07 -7.69
C LYS A 41 -14.37 -4.69 -8.15
N SER A 42 -14.71 -4.97 -9.40
CA SER A 42 -16.07 -4.75 -9.92
C SER A 42 -17.09 -5.61 -9.17
N CYS A 43 -16.82 -6.91 -9.01
CA CYS A 43 -17.72 -7.81 -8.29
C CYS A 43 -17.92 -7.37 -6.82
N ILE A 44 -16.87 -6.90 -6.16
CA ILE A 44 -16.96 -6.36 -4.79
C ILE A 44 -17.88 -5.13 -4.77
N ALA A 45 -17.76 -4.22 -5.74
CA ALA A 45 -18.62 -3.05 -5.85
C ALA A 45 -20.11 -3.44 -6.05
N ASP A 46 -20.38 -4.40 -6.94
CA ASP A 46 -21.74 -4.89 -7.21
C ASP A 46 -22.37 -5.56 -5.98
N VAL A 47 -21.61 -6.40 -5.28
CA VAL A 47 -22.04 -7.02 -4.02
C VAL A 47 -22.33 -5.94 -2.98
N ASN A 48 -21.46 -4.95 -2.81
CA ASN A 48 -21.68 -3.86 -1.86
C ASN A 48 -22.95 -3.07 -2.19
N LEU A 49 -23.20 -2.78 -3.46
CA LEU A 49 -24.42 -2.09 -3.91
C LEU A 49 -25.67 -2.92 -3.58
N PHE A 50 -25.66 -4.22 -3.86
CA PHE A 50 -26.79 -5.10 -3.56
C PHE A 50 -27.10 -5.14 -2.05
N LEU A 51 -26.06 -5.22 -1.22
CA LEU A 51 -26.20 -5.23 0.24
C LEU A 51 -26.70 -3.90 0.77
N GLN A 52 -26.23 -2.79 0.20
CA GLN A 52 -26.73 -1.47 0.56
C GLN A 52 -28.21 -1.34 0.24
N ASN A 53 -28.63 -1.71 -0.97
CA ASN A 53 -30.03 -1.70 -1.38
C ASN A 53 -30.91 -2.56 -0.43
N LEU A 54 -30.42 -3.72 -0.02
CA LEU A 54 -31.14 -4.61 0.89
C LEU A 54 -31.25 -4.07 2.32
N VAL A 55 -30.25 -3.31 2.77
CA VAL A 55 -30.31 -2.60 4.05
C VAL A 55 -31.28 -1.41 3.97
N GLU A 56 -31.39 -0.77 2.80
CA GLU A 56 -32.27 0.37 2.57
C GLU A 56 -33.76 0.00 2.47
N THR A 57 -34.11 -1.24 2.09
CA THR A 57 -35.51 -1.68 1.90
C THR A 57 -36.36 -1.80 3.18
N ARG A 58 -35.92 -1.27 4.32
CA ARG A 58 -36.67 -1.08 5.59
C ARG A 58 -37.39 -2.31 6.16
N ASP A 59 -37.06 -3.51 5.73
CA ASP A 59 -37.49 -4.72 6.43
C ASP A 59 -36.47 -5.04 7.53
N SER A 60 -36.80 -4.59 8.75
CA SER A 60 -35.93 -4.69 9.92
C SER A 60 -35.52 -6.14 10.25
N LEU A 61 -36.37 -7.12 9.94
CA LEU A 61 -36.11 -8.55 10.20
C LEU A 61 -35.15 -9.12 9.14
N LEU A 62 -35.40 -8.80 7.87
CA LEU A 62 -34.54 -9.16 6.75
C LEU A 62 -33.14 -8.55 6.90
N THR A 63 -33.07 -7.31 7.36
CA THR A 63 -31.80 -6.58 7.55
C THR A 63 -30.89 -7.25 8.57
N VAL A 64 -31.44 -7.78 9.68
CA VAL A 64 -30.64 -8.46 10.72
C VAL A 64 -30.14 -9.81 10.23
N SER A 65 -31.01 -10.64 9.65
CA SER A 65 -30.62 -11.98 9.20
C SER A 65 -29.62 -11.93 8.05
N VAL A 66 -29.79 -10.99 7.11
CA VAL A 66 -28.87 -10.85 5.99
C VAL A 66 -27.52 -10.27 6.43
N ARG A 67 -27.49 -9.31 7.36
CA ARG A 67 -26.22 -8.83 7.94
C ARG A 67 -25.44 -9.95 8.60
N GLN A 68 -26.11 -10.80 9.39
CA GLN A 68 -25.45 -11.93 10.04
C GLN A 68 -24.94 -12.95 9.02
N HIS A 69 -25.79 -13.37 8.08
CA HIS A 69 -25.41 -14.33 7.05
C HIS A 69 -24.24 -13.83 6.20
N LEU A 70 -24.26 -12.55 5.87
CA LEU A 70 -23.19 -11.93 5.11
C LEU A 70 -21.88 -11.87 5.89
N ALA A 71 -21.93 -11.47 7.17
CA ALA A 71 -20.75 -11.46 8.03
C ALA A 71 -20.11 -12.86 8.11
N ASP A 72 -20.94 -13.90 8.25
CA ASP A 72 -20.48 -15.30 8.31
C ASP A 72 -19.84 -15.76 6.99
N LYS A 73 -20.39 -15.35 5.84
CA LYS A 73 -19.85 -15.67 4.50
C LYS A 73 -18.59 -14.88 4.16
N LEU A 74 -18.48 -13.63 4.61
CA LEU A 74 -17.33 -12.77 4.34
C LEU A 74 -16.15 -13.04 5.28
N LYS A 75 -16.39 -13.60 6.47
CA LYS A 75 -15.34 -13.95 7.45
C LYS A 75 -14.18 -14.76 6.85
N PRO A 76 -14.38 -15.87 6.10
CA PRO A 76 -13.28 -16.61 5.48
C PRO A 76 -12.56 -15.80 4.39
N VAL A 77 -13.26 -14.96 3.64
CA VAL A 77 -12.67 -14.11 2.60
C VAL A 77 -11.71 -13.09 3.22
N PHE A 78 -12.14 -12.42 4.30
CA PHE A 78 -11.27 -11.51 5.04
C PHE A 78 -10.08 -12.23 5.68
N SER A 79 -10.28 -13.44 6.21
CA SER A 79 -9.19 -14.26 6.73
C SER A 79 -8.14 -14.58 5.65
N LEU A 80 -8.58 -14.92 4.44
CA LEU A 80 -7.69 -15.18 3.31
C LEU A 80 -6.98 -13.90 2.84
N MET A 81 -7.69 -12.77 2.75
CA MET A 81 -7.11 -11.48 2.39
C MET A 81 -6.02 -11.05 3.39
N ASN A 82 -6.23 -11.26 4.68
CA ASN A 82 -5.23 -10.96 5.71
C ASN A 82 -3.99 -11.85 5.56
N HIS A 83 -4.17 -13.13 5.19
CA HIS A 83 -3.05 -14.03 4.90
C HIS A 83 -2.25 -13.58 3.67
N ILE A 84 -2.93 -13.16 2.59
CA ILE A 84 -2.26 -12.67 1.37
C ILE A 84 -1.57 -11.31 1.63
N LYS A 85 -2.18 -10.44 2.43
CA LYS A 85 -1.63 -9.14 2.81
C LYS A 85 -0.46 -9.26 3.81
N GLY A 86 -0.33 -10.41 4.48
CA GLY A 86 0.65 -10.72 5.53
C GLY A 86 1.94 -11.43 5.08
N VAL A 87 2.18 -11.67 3.78
CA VAL A 87 3.51 -12.09 3.28
C VAL A 87 4.56 -10.96 3.35
N SER A 88 4.26 -9.86 4.06
CA SER A 88 5.22 -8.81 4.40
C SER A 88 5.66 -8.80 5.88
N GLU A 89 5.21 -9.73 6.73
CA GLU A 89 5.55 -9.70 8.17
C GLU A 89 6.67 -10.65 8.64
N SER A 90 7.40 -11.32 7.74
CA SER A 90 8.78 -11.75 8.08
C SER A 90 9.77 -10.71 7.60
N GLY A 91 9.64 -9.50 8.14
CA GLY A 91 10.73 -8.53 8.24
C GLY A 91 11.83 -9.03 9.19
N SER A 92 12.26 -10.29 9.07
CA SER A 92 13.60 -10.64 9.49
C SER A 92 14.51 -9.87 8.54
N LEU A 93 15.00 -8.72 9.00
CA LEU A 93 16.16 -8.06 8.41
C LEU A 93 17.14 -9.15 7.99
N PRO A 94 17.57 -9.24 6.71
CA PRO A 94 18.71 -10.07 6.39
C PRO A 94 19.83 -9.57 7.29
N LYS A 95 20.30 -10.42 8.21
CA LYS A 95 21.46 -10.13 9.05
C LYS A 95 22.61 -9.82 8.09
N GLN A 96 22.83 -8.54 7.85
CA GLN A 96 23.96 -8.04 7.09
C GLN A 96 25.21 -8.47 7.84
N GLY A 97 26.12 -9.10 7.12
CA GLY A 97 27.26 -9.85 7.63
C GLY A 97 28.00 -9.15 8.76
N GLY A 98 27.90 -9.75 9.93
CA GLY A 98 28.86 -9.61 11.02
C GLY A 98 29.60 -10.93 11.16
N GLU A 99 30.93 -10.85 11.14
CA GLU A 99 31.89 -11.92 10.97
C GLU A 99 31.70 -13.12 11.91
N ALA A 100 32.15 -14.28 11.40
CA ALA A 100 32.15 -15.58 12.05
C ALA A 100 32.66 -15.54 13.50
N LYS A 101 31.77 -15.75 14.47
CA LYS A 101 32.11 -16.38 15.74
C LYS A 101 31.36 -17.69 15.87
N LYS A 102 32.15 -18.75 16.11
CA LYS A 102 31.75 -20.15 16.25
C LYS A 102 30.56 -20.29 17.22
N PRO A 103 29.50 -21.04 16.88
CA PRO A 103 28.47 -21.40 17.86
C PRO A 103 29.03 -22.45 18.83
N SER A 104 29.06 -22.13 20.11
CA SER A 104 29.13 -23.12 21.18
C SER A 104 27.74 -23.72 21.36
N THR A 105 27.70 -25.05 21.34
CA THR A 105 26.55 -25.92 21.54
C THR A 105 25.95 -25.75 22.93
N GLU A 106 24.95 -24.89 23.11
CA GLU A 106 23.91 -25.07 24.15
C GLU A 106 22.73 -24.12 23.93
N GLU A 107 21.55 -24.57 24.35
CA GLU A 107 20.25 -23.86 24.30
C GLU A 107 19.45 -23.93 23.00
N LEU A 108 19.24 -25.17 22.57
CA LEU A 108 17.97 -25.60 21.96
C LEU A 108 17.12 -26.16 23.11
N ASN A 109 16.26 -25.34 23.73
CA ASN A 109 15.05 -25.74 24.49
C ASN A 109 14.47 -24.56 25.27
N LYS A 110 13.45 -23.90 24.69
CA LYS A 110 12.26 -23.32 25.35
C LYS A 110 11.75 -22.17 24.50
N LEU A 111 10.72 -22.44 23.71
CA LEU A 111 9.62 -21.51 23.42
C LEU A 111 8.52 -22.33 22.73
N ALA A 112 8.00 -23.28 23.49
CA ALA A 112 6.64 -23.76 23.35
C ALA A 112 5.81 -23.09 24.45
N ALA A 113 4.56 -22.75 24.14
CA ALA A 113 3.55 -22.10 24.98
C ALA A 113 3.61 -20.56 25.02
N ASN A 114 2.84 -19.94 24.13
CA ASN A 114 1.70 -19.12 24.55
C ASN A 114 0.80 -18.80 23.34
N SER A 115 -0.26 -19.61 23.18
CA SER A 115 -1.47 -19.17 22.51
C SER A 115 -2.23 -18.25 23.47
N GLY A 116 -2.33 -16.97 23.12
CA GLY A 116 -3.20 -16.02 23.81
C GLY A 116 -4.36 -15.65 22.90
N GLU A 117 -5.56 -16.01 23.32
CA GLU A 117 -6.84 -15.53 22.81
C GLU A 117 -6.87 -14.00 22.70
N TYR A 118 -7.38 -13.49 21.58
CA TYR A 118 -7.89 -12.13 21.53
C TYR A 118 -9.30 -12.16 20.97
N GLU A 119 -10.27 -12.15 21.89
CA GLU A 119 -11.60 -11.62 21.65
C GLU A 119 -11.46 -10.13 21.33
N HIS A 120 -11.92 -9.66 20.17
CA HIS A 120 -12.33 -8.26 20.06
C HIS A 120 -13.62 -8.08 19.26
N LYS A 121 -14.51 -7.41 19.98
CA LYS A 121 -15.91 -7.08 19.76
C LYS A 121 -16.05 -6.02 18.66
N THR A 122 -16.95 -6.33 17.73
CA THR A 122 -17.50 -5.48 16.67
C THR A 122 -17.99 -4.12 17.19
N GLN A 123 -17.78 -3.04 16.44
CA GLN A 123 -18.86 -2.10 16.08
C GLN A 123 -18.50 -1.17 14.92
N LEU A 124 -19.56 -0.77 14.22
CA LEU A 124 -19.68 -0.46 12.81
C LEU A 124 -20.37 0.90 12.64
N LYS A 125 -20.30 1.43 11.41
CA LYS A 125 -20.98 2.61 10.81
C LYS A 125 -20.00 3.78 10.65
N SER A 126 -19.81 4.49 9.53
CA SER A 126 -20.52 4.86 8.28
C SER A 126 -20.99 6.32 8.28
N GLN A 127 -20.41 7.16 7.41
CA GLN A 127 -21.18 8.17 6.64
C GLN A 127 -20.36 8.84 5.52
N ASP A 128 -21.01 9.00 4.36
CA ASP A 128 -20.58 9.62 3.09
C ASP A 128 -20.32 11.14 3.16
N PRO A 129 -19.71 11.74 2.12
CA PRO A 129 -20.51 12.45 1.09
C PRO A 129 -19.95 12.31 -0.35
N LYS A 130 -20.73 12.19 -1.43
CA LYS A 130 -21.64 13.15 -2.10
C LYS A 130 -20.94 14.29 -2.87
N GLY A 131 -21.00 14.21 -4.22
CA GLY A 131 -20.84 15.29 -5.23
C GLY A 131 -19.43 15.87 -5.37
N ASN A 132 -18.92 16.37 -6.50
CA ASN A 132 -19.46 16.76 -7.81
C ASN A 132 -18.29 17.26 -8.69
N GLU A 133 -18.49 17.21 -10.02
CA GLU A 133 -17.99 18.18 -11.02
C GLU A 133 -16.51 18.19 -11.50
N ALA A 134 -16.37 17.76 -12.76
CA ALA A 134 -15.70 18.40 -13.90
C ALA A 134 -14.45 19.28 -13.67
N SER A 135 -13.36 18.97 -14.40
CA SER A 135 -12.68 19.95 -15.25
C SER A 135 -11.69 19.27 -16.20
N GLY A 136 -11.80 19.57 -17.49
CA GLY A 136 -10.86 19.11 -18.51
C GLY A 136 -9.61 19.97 -18.56
N SER A 137 -8.55 19.43 -19.16
CA SER A 137 -7.50 20.25 -19.77
C SER A 137 -6.82 19.48 -20.89
N LYS A 138 -6.93 20.08 -22.07
CA LYS A 138 -6.50 19.63 -23.38
C LYS A 138 -5.10 20.22 -23.60
N GLY A 139 -4.06 19.45 -23.33
CA GLY A 139 -2.67 19.88 -23.52
C GLY A 139 -2.07 19.33 -24.82
N LYS A 140 -2.22 20.09 -25.92
CA LYS A 140 -1.44 19.93 -27.15
C LYS A 140 0.01 20.37 -26.86
N GLY A 141 0.95 19.44 -26.85
CA GLY A 141 2.39 19.70 -26.75
C GLY A 141 3.09 19.35 -28.06
N LYS A 142 3.79 20.34 -28.60
CA LYS A 142 4.36 20.48 -29.95
C LYS A 142 5.53 19.50 -30.20
N LEU A 143 5.50 18.85 -31.36
CA LEU A 143 6.64 18.16 -31.99
C LEU A 143 7.65 19.24 -32.44
N ILE A 144 8.88 19.17 -31.95
CA ILE A 144 10.02 19.93 -32.48
C ILE A 144 11.04 18.87 -32.90
N ASP A 145 11.10 18.63 -34.21
CA ASP A 145 12.33 18.26 -34.90
C ASP A 145 13.30 19.44 -34.75
N ASP A 146 14.51 19.20 -34.30
CA ASP A 146 15.64 20.08 -34.59
C ASP A 146 16.94 19.27 -34.61
N ASP A 147 17.40 19.14 -35.85
CA ASP A 147 18.72 19.00 -36.43
C ASP A 147 19.91 18.48 -35.59
N GLU A 148 20.54 17.54 -36.26
CA GLU A 148 21.81 16.87 -36.08
C GLU A 148 22.97 17.85 -36.38
N GLU A 149 23.64 18.37 -35.34
CA GLU A 149 25.01 18.88 -35.46
C GLU A 149 25.92 18.23 -34.42
N GLU A 150 26.86 17.41 -34.92
CA GLU A 150 27.98 16.85 -34.18
C GLU A 150 28.97 17.95 -33.78
N GLU A 151 28.87 18.45 -32.54
CA GLU A 151 29.92 19.27 -31.94
C GLU A 151 30.73 18.45 -30.92
N GLU A 152 32.01 18.24 -31.23
CA GLU A 152 33.05 17.66 -30.37
C GLU A 152 33.22 18.48 -29.07
N LEU A 153 32.40 18.19 -28.07
CA LEU A 153 32.47 18.85 -26.77
C LEU A 153 33.52 18.20 -25.86
N SER A 154 34.63 18.92 -25.73
CA SER A 154 35.61 18.96 -24.64
C SER A 154 35.17 18.30 -23.32
N GLU A 155 36.02 17.41 -22.81
CA GLU A 155 35.82 16.58 -21.60
C GLU A 155 35.43 17.36 -20.33
N GLY A 156 35.64 18.68 -20.28
CA GLY A 156 35.20 19.55 -19.18
C GLY A 156 33.67 19.75 -19.07
N ALA A 157 32.90 19.54 -20.14
CA ALA A 157 31.44 19.76 -20.16
C ALA A 157 30.64 18.56 -19.61
N LYS A 158 31.17 17.33 -19.69
CA LYS A 158 30.50 16.10 -19.20
C LYS A 158 30.30 16.09 -17.68
N LEU A 159 31.15 16.78 -16.91
CA LEU A 159 31.02 16.83 -15.45
C LEU A 159 29.85 17.72 -14.96
N LYS A 160 29.45 18.73 -15.74
CA LYS A 160 28.35 19.66 -15.38
C LYS A 160 26.95 19.13 -15.72
N ARG A 161 26.80 18.23 -16.70
CA ARG A 161 25.51 17.58 -16.99
C ARG A 161 25.09 16.61 -15.87
N LYS A 162 26.04 15.84 -15.33
CA LYS A 162 25.76 14.84 -14.28
C LYS A 162 25.31 15.42 -12.93
N LYS A 163 25.58 16.70 -12.65
CA LYS A 163 25.13 17.38 -11.42
C LYS A 163 23.70 17.91 -11.51
N ARG A 164 23.21 18.27 -12.71
CA ARG A 164 21.84 18.79 -12.90
C ARG A 164 20.78 17.71 -12.82
N ASP A 165 21.07 16.51 -13.30
CA ASP A 165 20.08 15.41 -13.27
C ASP A 165 19.83 14.91 -11.84
N LYS A 166 20.81 15.07 -10.93
CA LYS A 166 20.66 14.65 -9.54
C LYS A 166 19.78 15.59 -8.70
N GLU A 167 19.80 16.90 -8.99
CA GLU A 167 18.95 17.88 -8.28
C GLU A 167 17.46 17.77 -8.66
N LEU A 168 17.14 17.33 -9.89
CA LEU A 168 15.76 17.14 -10.32
C LEU A 168 15.08 15.96 -9.60
N ASP A 169 15.81 14.86 -9.38
CA ASP A 169 15.29 13.70 -8.65
C ASP A 169 15.00 14.04 -7.17
N GLU A 170 15.85 14.85 -6.53
CA GLU A 170 15.66 15.26 -5.14
C GLU A 170 14.44 16.20 -5.00
N ALA A 171 14.27 17.16 -5.91
CA ALA A 171 13.10 18.05 -5.90
C ALA A 171 11.78 17.30 -6.12
N GLN A 172 11.77 16.30 -7.01
CA GLN A 172 10.59 15.48 -7.27
C GLN A 172 10.24 14.58 -6.08
N TRP A 173 11.24 14.06 -5.36
CA TRP A 173 11.04 13.29 -4.14
C TRP A 173 10.43 14.14 -3.02
N VAL A 174 10.98 15.33 -2.78
CA VAL A 174 10.45 16.29 -1.78
C VAL A 174 9.02 16.72 -2.10
N ALA A 175 8.71 16.99 -3.38
CA ALA A 175 7.35 17.33 -3.80
C ALA A 175 6.37 16.19 -3.48
N LYS A 176 6.75 14.95 -3.79
CA LYS A 176 5.93 13.76 -3.54
C LYS A 176 5.74 13.47 -2.04
N GLU A 177 6.77 13.71 -1.23
CA GLU A 177 6.69 13.56 0.23
C GLU A 177 5.76 14.62 0.85
N SER A 178 5.86 15.87 0.41
CA SER A 178 4.97 16.94 0.90
C SER A 178 3.50 16.70 0.55
N GLU A 179 3.23 16.15 -0.64
CA GLU A 179 1.87 15.77 -1.06
C GLU A 179 1.33 14.61 -0.20
N ALA A 180 2.18 13.65 0.17
CA ALA A 180 1.79 12.53 1.02
C ALA A 180 1.41 12.99 2.43
N LEU A 181 2.21 13.88 3.03
CA LEU A 181 1.91 14.48 4.34
C LEU A 181 0.63 15.31 4.31
N GLU A 182 0.39 16.09 3.25
CA GLU A 182 -0.85 16.84 3.12
C GLU A 182 -2.07 15.92 2.99
N ARG A 183 -1.95 14.83 2.22
CA ARG A 183 -3.00 13.82 2.09
C ARG A 183 -3.33 13.16 3.43
N GLU A 184 -2.31 12.78 4.19
CA GLU A 184 -2.47 12.20 5.54
C GLU A 184 -3.18 13.17 6.50
N ALA A 185 -2.81 14.45 6.49
CA ALA A 185 -3.45 15.46 7.31
C ALA A 185 -4.95 15.65 6.96
N ARG A 186 -5.30 15.58 5.67
CA ARG A 186 -6.69 15.62 5.21
C ARG A 186 -7.46 14.37 5.65
N GLU A 187 -6.88 13.18 5.50
CA GLU A 187 -7.50 11.92 5.93
C GLU A 187 -7.73 11.86 7.45
N ALA A 188 -6.76 12.33 8.25
CA ALA A 188 -6.92 12.45 9.69
C ALA A 188 -8.06 13.41 10.06
N GLN A 189 -8.17 14.55 9.36
CA GLN A 189 -9.26 15.50 9.59
C GLN A 189 -10.63 14.92 9.21
N VAL A 190 -10.73 14.20 8.08
CA VAL A 190 -11.97 13.52 7.66
C VAL A 190 -12.36 12.48 8.70
N THR A 191 -11.40 11.65 9.13
CA THR A 191 -11.64 10.62 10.15
C THR A 191 -12.15 11.22 11.45
N LEU A 192 -11.56 12.32 11.92
CA LEU A 192 -12.01 13.04 13.12
C LEU A 192 -13.44 13.58 12.95
N LYS A 193 -13.76 14.18 11.79
CA LYS A 193 -15.11 14.68 11.49
C LYS A 193 -16.14 13.55 11.42
N THR A 194 -15.79 12.44 10.78
CA THR A 194 -16.63 11.25 10.68
C THR A 194 -16.88 10.64 12.06
N GLN A 195 -15.86 10.52 12.92
CA GLN A 195 -16.04 10.06 14.30
C GLN A 195 -16.98 10.96 15.10
N LYS A 196 -16.84 12.29 14.97
CA LYS A 196 -17.75 13.25 15.60
C LYS A 196 -19.20 13.09 15.12
N ALA A 197 -19.40 12.83 13.83
CA ALA A 197 -20.73 12.61 13.26
C ALA A 197 -21.36 11.28 13.72
N LEU A 198 -20.56 10.23 13.85
CA LEU A 198 -21.00 8.90 14.25
C LEU A 198 -21.31 8.76 15.74
N PHE A 199 -20.58 9.50 16.59
CA PHE A 199 -20.75 9.42 18.05
C PHE A 199 -20.90 10.79 18.71
N PRO A 200 -22.00 11.54 18.46
CA PRO A 200 -22.21 12.86 19.04
C PRO A 200 -22.21 12.84 20.58
N SER A 201 -22.71 11.75 21.18
CA SER A 201 -22.85 11.60 22.63
C SER A 201 -21.53 11.29 23.36
N LEU A 202 -20.58 10.58 22.73
CA LEU A 202 -19.28 10.29 23.33
C LEU A 202 -18.39 11.54 23.44
N PHE A 203 -18.56 12.49 22.51
CA PHE A 203 -17.82 13.74 22.52
C PHE A 203 -18.24 14.66 23.69
N LEU A 204 -19.53 14.65 24.05
CA LEU A 204 -20.03 15.42 25.19
C LEU A 204 -19.57 14.84 26.55
N LEU A 205 -19.45 13.50 26.66
CA LEU A 205 -18.91 12.90 27.88
C LEU A 205 -17.43 13.27 28.10
N GLY A 206 -16.60 13.28 27.05
CA GLY A 206 -15.17 13.64 27.17
C GLY A 206 -14.95 15.07 27.69
N PHE A 207 -15.81 16.02 27.33
CA PHE A 207 -15.75 17.40 27.83
C PHE A 207 -16.18 17.53 29.28
N MET A 208 -17.15 16.72 29.73
CA MET A 208 -17.62 16.72 31.11
C MET A 208 -16.56 16.16 32.08
N TYR A 209 -15.77 15.17 31.67
CA TYR A 209 -14.71 14.60 32.52
C TYR A 209 -13.40 15.41 32.54
N SER A 210 -13.16 16.25 31.53
CA SER A 210 -11.94 17.08 31.46
C SER A 210 -12.03 18.37 32.29
N ASN A 211 -13.22 18.71 32.80
CA ASN A 211 -13.49 19.92 33.56
C ASN A 211 -13.77 19.64 35.05
N ILE A 212 -13.28 18.53 35.59
CA ILE A 212 -13.28 18.30 37.03
C ILE A 212 -12.14 19.16 37.60
N PRO A 213 -12.43 20.23 38.37
CA PRO A 213 -11.39 21.00 39.01
C PRO A 213 -10.61 20.05 39.92
N MET A 214 -9.31 19.99 39.69
CA MET A 214 -8.37 19.20 40.48
C MET A 214 -8.38 19.76 41.91
N VAL A 215 -9.25 19.23 42.76
CA VAL A 215 -9.36 19.65 44.16
C VAL A 215 -8.06 19.26 44.84
N HIS A 216 -7.26 20.27 45.19
CA HIS A 216 -6.06 20.13 45.98
C HIS A 216 -6.49 19.69 47.38
N ILE A 217 -6.39 18.40 47.67
CA ILE A 217 -6.51 17.88 49.03
C ILE A 217 -5.15 18.15 49.69
N GLN A 218 -5.09 19.18 50.52
CA GLN A 218 -3.94 19.40 51.42
C GLN A 218 -3.98 18.37 52.55
N PRO A 219 -2.82 17.81 52.93
CA PRO A 219 -2.68 16.75 53.93
C PRO A 219 -2.98 17.20 55.35
#